data_AF-A0A157ZVZ9-F1
#
_entry.id   AF-A0A157ZVZ9-F1
#
_cell.length_a   1.000
_cell.length_b   1.000
_cell.length_c   1.000
_cell.angle_alpha   90.00
_cell.angle_beta   90.00
_cell.angle_gamma   90.00
#
_symmetry.space_group_name_H-M   'P 1'
#
loop_
_entity.id
_entity.type
_entity.pdbx_description
1 polymer ?
#
loop_
_entity_poly.entity_id
_entity_poly.type
_entity_poly.pdbx_seq_one_letter_code
_entity_poly.pdbx_strand_id
1 'polypeptide(L)'
;MNESLTCLRTRIAKQIAQREAALDALRQNATLASTNQDRERILLTLAVLDEELAGWKQVAARIEQSVMFEPRNHRAIRMPALR
;
A
#
# COMPACT_ATOMS: atom_id res chain seq x y z
N MET A 1 21.64 -1.63 -4.84
CA MET A 1 20.25 -2.17 -4.86
C MET A 1 19.27 -1.39 -3.97
N ASN A 2 19.69 -0.68 -2.91
CA ASN A 2 18.78 0.05 -2.00
C ASN A 2 18.01 1.23 -2.61
N GLU A 3 18.58 1.98 -3.56
CA GLU A 3 17.92 3.15 -4.15
C GLU A 3 16.62 2.79 -4.90
N SER A 4 16.60 1.62 -5.55
CA SER A 4 15.43 1.13 -6.28
C SER A 4 14.25 0.80 -5.36
N LEU A 5 14.52 0.19 -4.19
CA LEU A 5 13.49 -0.14 -3.20
C LEU A 5 12.97 1.10 -2.48
N THR A 6 13.83 2.07 -2.16
CA THR A 6 13.41 3.35 -1.59
C THR A 6 12.53 4.14 -2.56
N CYS A 7 12.85 4.12 -3.86
CA CYS A 7 12.02 4.71 -4.90
C CYS A 7 10.65 4.01 -5.04
N LEU A 8 10.64 2.67 -4.94
CA LEU A 8 9.40 1.90 -4.98
C LEU A 8 8.50 2.19 -3.76
N ARG A 9 9.05 2.22 -2.54
CA ARG A 9 8.30 2.55 -1.31
C ARG A 9 7.69 3.94 -1.37
N THR A 10 8.48 4.94 -1.76
CA THR A 10 8.00 6.33 -1.88
C THR A 10 6.91 6.46 -2.95
N ARG A 11 7.06 5.77 -4.09
CA ARG A 11 6.01 5.72 -5.13
C ARG A 11 4.73 5.06 -4.63
N ILE A 12 4.82 3.92 -3.94
CA ILE A 12 3.65 3.22 -3.37
C ILE A 12 2.97 4.12 -2.33
N ALA A 13 3.72 4.74 -1.42
CA ALA A 13 3.17 5.65 -0.41
C ALA A 13 2.44 6.84 -1.06
N LYS A 14 3.03 7.44 -2.11
CA LYS A 14 2.38 8.53 -2.87
C LYS A 14 1.08 8.07 -3.52
N GLN A 15 1.06 6.87 -4.09
CA GLN A 15 -0.12 6.32 -4.74
C GLN A 15 -1.24 5.94 -3.75
N ILE A 16 -0.89 5.54 -2.53
CA ILE A 16 -1.85 5.32 -1.43
C ILE A 16 -2.45 6.65 -1.00
N ALA A 17 -1.60 7.66 -0.73
CA ALA A 17 -2.05 8.98 -0.31
C ALA A 17 -2.96 9.66 -1.36
N GLN A 18 -2.66 9.51 -2.65
CA GLN A 18 -3.51 10.01 -3.73
C GLN A 18 -4.90 9.35 -3.74
N ARG A 19 -4.97 8.04 -3.48
CA ARG A 19 -6.25 7.32 -3.40
C ARG A 19 -7.04 7.70 -2.17
N GLU A 20 -6.38 7.85 -1.02
CA GLU A 20 -7.01 8.36 0.21
C GLU A 20 -7.63 9.74 0.01
N ALA A 21 -6.89 10.66 -0.62
CA ALA A 21 -7.40 12.00 -0.92
C ALA A 21 -8.62 11.96 -1.87
N ALA A 22 -8.62 11.07 -2.86
CA ALA A 22 -9.77 10.88 -3.75
C ALA A 22 -11.00 10.34 -3.01
N LEU A 23 -10.80 9.44 -2.04
CA LEU A 23 -11.88 8.93 -1.18
C LEU A 23 -12.45 10.02 -0.27
N ASP A 24 -11.60 10.89 0.27
CA ASP A 24 -12.07 12.02 1.08
C ASP A 24 -12.96 12.97 0.29
N ALA A 25 -12.62 13.24 -0.98
CA ALA A 25 -13.48 14.02 -1.87
C ALA A 25 -14.84 13.33 -2.11
N LEU A 26 -14.85 12.00 -2.30
CA LEU A 26 -16.09 11.23 -2.45
C LEU A 26 -16.93 11.21 -1.17
N ARG A 27 -16.31 11.16 0.01
CA ARG A 27 -16.99 11.28 1.32
C ARG A 27 -17.67 12.63 1.46
N GLN A 28 -16.99 13.70 1.07
CA GLN A 28 -17.58 15.04 1.04
C GLN A 28 -18.76 15.09 0.08
N ASN A 29 -18.64 14.51 -1.12
CA ASN A 29 -19.75 14.44 -2.06
C ASN A 29 -20.95 13.65 -1.51
N ALA A 30 -20.72 12.59 -0.72
CA ALA A 30 -21.78 11.86 -0.03
C ALA A 30 -22.55 12.74 0.97
N THR A 31 -21.85 13.67 1.65
CA THR A 31 -22.49 14.62 2.58
C THR A 31 -23.27 15.72 1.88
N LEU A 32 -22.90 16.06 0.65
CA LEU A 32 -23.55 17.10 -0.16
C LEU A 32 -24.62 16.54 -1.10
N ALA A 33 -24.80 15.22 -1.16
CA ALA A 33 -25.77 14.58 -2.04
C ALA A 33 -27.20 15.05 -1.71
N SER A 34 -27.91 15.53 -2.74
CA SER A 34 -29.26 16.09 -2.61
C SER A 34 -30.35 15.04 -2.44
N THR A 35 -30.09 13.79 -2.86
CA THR A 35 -31.04 12.68 -2.76
C THR A 35 -30.46 11.54 -1.91
N ASN A 36 -31.33 10.83 -1.20
CA ASN A 36 -30.94 9.65 -0.42
C ASN A 36 -30.39 8.54 -1.32
N GLN A 37 -30.92 8.37 -2.54
CA GLN A 37 -30.47 7.35 -3.48
C GLN A 37 -29.04 7.63 -3.99
N ASP A 38 -28.73 8.90 -4.30
CA ASP A 38 -27.38 9.29 -4.69
C ASP A 38 -26.39 9.10 -3.53
N ARG A 39 -26.80 9.48 -2.32
CA ARG A 39 -26.00 9.28 -1.11
C ARG A 39 -25.70 7.80 -0.90
N GLU A 40 -26.70 6.93 -0.99
CA GLU A 40 -26.53 5.49 -0.82
C GLU A 40 -25.57 4.90 -1.87
N ARG A 41 -25.74 5.30 -3.15
CA ARG A 41 -24.83 4.88 -4.22
C ARG A 41 -23.39 5.31 -3.96
N ILE A 42 -23.18 6.55 -3.51
CA ILE A 42 -21.84 7.06 -3.19
C ILE A 42 -21.25 6.30 -1.99
N LEU A 43 -22.04 6.03 -0.94
CA LEU A 43 -21.59 5.28 0.23
C LEU A 43 -21.22 3.83 -0.10
N LEU A 44 -22.01 3.15 -0.94
CA LEU A 44 -21.68 1.80 -1.42
C LEU A 44 -20.39 1.80 -2.24
N THR A 45 -20.21 2.81 -3.10
CA THR A 45 -18.98 2.98 -3.88
C THR A 45 -17.77 3.23 -2.96
N LEU A 46 -17.93 4.07 -1.95
CA LEU A 46 -16.90 4.33 -0.93
C LEU A 46 -16.51 3.05 -0.19
N ALA A 47 -17.48 2.22 0.21
CA ALA A 47 -17.20 0.98 0.92
C ALA A 47 -16.32 0.01 0.09
N VAL A 48 -16.63 -0.15 -1.20
CA VAL A 48 -15.83 -1.00 -2.12
C VAL A 48 -14.41 -0.45 -2.26
N LEU A 49 -14.28 0.86 -2.49
CA LEU A 49 -12.96 1.47 -2.70
C LEU A 49 -12.11 1.50 -1.41
N ASP A 50 -12.74 1.61 -0.23
CA ASP A 50 -12.07 1.50 1.07
C ASP A 50 -11.53 0.07 1.30
N GLU A 51 -12.29 -0.96 0.92
CA GLU A 51 -11.84 -2.36 0.97
C GLU A 51 -10.67 -2.60 0.02
N GLU A 52 -10.75 -2.09 -1.22
CA GLU A 52 -9.65 -2.18 -2.16
C GLU A 52 -8.39 -1.50 -1.58
N LEU A 53 -8.51 -0.27 -1.07
CA LEU A 53 -7.39 0.47 -0.48
C LEU A 53 -6.76 -0.29 0.70
N ALA A 54 -7.57 -0.94 1.54
CA ALA A 54 -7.07 -1.78 2.62
C ALA A 54 -6.24 -2.96 2.07
N GLY A 55 -6.68 -3.60 0.99
CA GLY A 55 -5.92 -4.63 0.28
C GLY A 55 -4.57 -4.10 -0.25
N TRP A 56 -4.56 -2.93 -0.88
CA TRP A 56 -3.33 -2.29 -1.36
C TRP A 56 -2.34 -2.00 -0.21
N LYS A 57 -2.83 -1.53 0.94
CA LYS A 57 -2.01 -1.29 2.15
C LYS A 57 -1.42 -2.58 2.70
N GLN A 58 -2.18 -3.68 2.70
CA GLN A 58 -1.67 -4.99 3.14
C GLN A 58 -0.54 -5.49 2.22
N VAL A 59 -0.71 -5.36 0.90
CA VAL A 59 0.34 -5.71 -0.07
C VAL A 59 1.58 -4.85 0.14
N ALA A 60 1.42 -3.53 0.33
CA ALA A 60 2.53 -2.64 0.63
C ALA A 60 3.28 -3.06 1.91
N ALA A 61 2.56 -3.38 2.99
CA ALA A 61 3.15 -3.86 4.24
C ALA A 61 3.92 -5.18 4.06
N ARG A 62 3.41 -6.11 3.24
CA ARG A 62 4.11 -7.36 2.91
C ARG A 62 5.40 -7.12 2.15
N ILE A 63 5.41 -6.17 1.20
CA ILE A 63 6.62 -5.78 0.48
C ILE A 63 7.65 -5.25 1.48
N GLU A 64 7.26 -4.38 2.41
CA GLU A 64 8.16 -3.87 3.44
C GLU A 64 8.72 -4.98 4.35
N GLN A 65 7.87 -5.92 4.78
CA GLN A 65 8.32 -7.08 5.56
C GLN A 65 9.31 -7.94 4.77
N SER A 66 9.03 -8.23 3.50
CA SER A 66 9.91 -9.06 2.66
C SER A 66 11.31 -8.46 2.49
N VAL A 67 11.41 -7.12 2.43
CA VAL A 67 12.69 -6.40 2.39
C VAL A 67 13.46 -6.54 3.71
N MET A 68 12.77 -6.63 4.85
CA MET A 68 13.42 -6.86 6.15
C MET A 68 13.94 -8.31 6.31
N PHE A 69 13.39 -9.25 5.53
CA PHE A 69 13.78 -10.67 5.53
C PHE A 69 14.84 -11.04 4.49
N GLU A 70 15.32 -10.10 3.66
CA GLU A 70 16.48 -10.39 2.82
C GLU A 70 17.65 -10.82 3.72
N PRO A 71 18.17 -12.06 3.56
CA PRO A 71 19.30 -12.51 4.33
C PRO A 71 20.49 -11.69 3.88
N ARG A 72 20.84 -10.66 4.66
CA ARG A 72 22.13 -9.99 4.57
C ARG A 72 23.22 -11.02 4.82
N ASN A 73 23.63 -11.73 3.78
CA ASN A 73 24.83 -12.57 3.68
C ASN A 73 25.23 -13.23 5.01
N HIS A 74 24.37 -14.08 5.58
CA HIS A 74 24.82 -14.98 6.62
C HIS A 74 25.65 -16.09 6.00
N ARG A 75 26.94 -16.08 6.38
CA ARG A 75 28.04 -17.01 6.08
C ARG A 75 28.75 -16.81 4.74
N ALA A 76 29.87 -16.07 4.80
CA ALA A 76 31.10 -16.64 4.25
C ALA A 76 31.33 -18.00 4.93
N ILE A 77 30.93 -19.08 4.26
CA ILE A 77 31.35 -20.43 4.63
C ILE A 77 32.87 -20.44 4.40
N ARG A 78 33.66 -20.28 5.48
CA ARG A 78 35.10 -20.55 5.42
C ARG A 78 35.26 -22.05 5.14
N MET A 79 35.60 -22.38 3.90
CA MET A 79 36.12 -23.70 3.56
C MET A 79 37.37 -23.96 4.42
N PRO A 80 37.45 -25.09 5.16
CA PRO A 80 38.73 -25.47 5.73
C PRO A 80 39.65 -25.85 4.56
N ALA A 81 40.83 -25.23 4.52
CA ALA A 81 41.86 -25.60 3.57
C ALA A 81 42.21 -27.08 3.79
N LEU A 82 42.00 -27.90 2.76
CA LEU A 82 42.51 -29.27 2.73
C LEU A 82 44.04 -29.16 2.70
N ARG A 83 44.67 -29.76 3.71
CA ARG A 83 46.13 -29.92 3.80
C ARG A 83 46.64 -30.82 2.69
#